data_AF-A0A5M4B505-F1
#
_entry.id   AF-A0A5M4B505-F1
#
_cell.length_a   1.000
_cell.length_b   1.000
_cell.length_c   1.000
_cell.angle_alpha   90.00
_cell.angle_beta   90.00
_cell.angle_gamma   90.00
#
_symmetry.space_group_name_H-M   'P 1'
#
loop_
_entity.id
_entity.type
_entity.pdbx_description
1 polymer ?
#
loop_
_entity_poly.entity_id
_entity_poly.type
_entity_poly.pdbx_seq_one_letter_code
_entity_poly.pdbx_strand_id
1 'polypeptide(L)'
;MKTNDIKQIWKSANTDETTGKRYSLSKIQDYRKNKSHQMSTSGSRAIWFDIVFKALIAAALLFLLVFQVTQPVYHQIIVVLISVTVLLLGLNFSYIKKLKAVKETDAIMENLENKLHYFKTTFRNFIINSSLSNPLFVLTGFFFYYQFKYHEIRMELPWNDPILYLFLLLAFIISFGAQWANYRSQVKELTETIEDLYNESLASMKIAERRIKKRRNVIMYTILILLGLLIFLYILR
;
A
#
# COMPACT_ATOMS: atom_id res chain seq x y z
N MET A 1 -37.15 38.58 -22.46
CA MET A 1 -35.69 38.36 -22.49
C MET A 1 -35.36 37.70 -23.82
N LYS A 2 -34.58 38.35 -24.70
CA LYS A 2 -34.36 37.84 -26.07
C LYS A 2 -33.32 36.72 -26.02
N THR A 3 -33.45 35.71 -26.89
CA THR A 3 -32.61 34.50 -26.93
C THR A 3 -31.11 34.80 -27.09
N ASN A 4 -30.78 35.98 -27.61
CA ASN A 4 -29.41 36.46 -27.73
C ASN A 4 -28.79 36.87 -26.39
N ASP A 5 -29.58 37.38 -25.45
CA ASP A 5 -29.12 37.79 -24.11
C ASP A 5 -28.67 36.56 -23.31
N ILE A 6 -29.42 35.46 -23.41
CA ILE A 6 -29.08 34.18 -22.75
C ILE A 6 -27.78 33.62 -23.34
N LYS A 7 -27.60 33.68 -24.65
CA LYS A 7 -26.39 33.21 -25.33
C LYS A 7 -25.16 34.04 -24.93
N GLN A 8 -25.34 35.35 -24.74
CA GLN A 8 -24.27 36.27 -24.36
C GLN A 8 -23.87 36.12 -22.89
N ILE A 9 -24.84 35.91 -21.99
CA ILE A 9 -24.62 35.56 -20.57
C ILE A 9 -23.91 34.20 -20.45
N TRP A 10 -24.28 33.22 -21.27
CA TRP A 10 -23.64 31.90 -21.26
C TRP A 10 -22.23 31.91 -21.83
N LYS A 11 -21.96 32.82 -22.79
CA LYS A 11 -20.62 33.01 -23.37
C LYS A 11 -19.71 33.75 -22.39
N SER A 12 -20.19 34.83 -21.76
CA SER A 12 -19.42 35.58 -20.75
C SER A 12 -19.12 34.78 -19.48
N ALA A 13 -20.01 33.87 -19.08
CA ALA A 13 -19.78 32.97 -17.95
C ALA A 13 -18.79 31.80 -18.26
N ASN A 14 -18.45 31.57 -19.52
CA ASN A 14 -17.57 30.47 -19.96
C ASN A 14 -16.27 30.93 -20.64
N THR A 15 -16.04 32.25 -20.79
CA THR A 15 -14.82 32.81 -21.39
C THR A 15 -13.78 33.31 -20.38
N ASP A 16 -13.97 33.11 -19.08
CA ASP A 16 -12.92 33.42 -18.10
C ASP A 16 -11.86 32.31 -18.12
N GLU A 17 -10.79 32.54 -18.88
CA GLU A 17 -9.57 31.71 -18.94
C GLU A 17 -8.88 31.53 -17.57
N THR A 18 -9.33 32.26 -16.54
CA THR A 18 -8.92 32.16 -15.14
C THR A 18 -9.67 31.09 -14.34
N THR A 19 -10.83 30.60 -14.81
CA THR A 19 -11.60 29.55 -14.12
C THR A 19 -11.49 28.23 -14.86
N GLY A 20 -10.49 27.44 -14.47
CA GLY A 20 -10.24 26.11 -15.00
C GLY A 20 -11.51 25.27 -15.12
N LYS A 21 -11.69 24.65 -16.30
CA LYS A 21 -12.78 23.74 -16.70
C LYS A 21 -13.76 23.39 -15.57
N ARG A 22 -14.88 24.09 -15.49
CA ARG A 22 -16.00 23.69 -14.61
C ARG A 22 -16.53 22.33 -15.09
N TYR A 23 -16.32 21.30 -14.28
CA TYR A 23 -16.86 19.97 -14.56
C TYR A 23 -18.37 19.97 -14.33
N SER A 24 -19.13 19.26 -15.16
CA SER A 24 -20.57 19.08 -14.94
C SER A 24 -20.83 18.28 -13.65
N LEU A 25 -21.99 18.48 -13.02
CA LEU A 25 -22.43 17.72 -11.84
C LEU A 25 -22.30 16.19 -12.05
N SER A 26 -22.66 15.70 -13.25
CA SER A 26 -22.48 14.29 -13.64
C SER A 26 -21.02 13.84 -13.61
N LYS A 27 -20.09 14.64 -14.15
CA LYS A 27 -18.65 14.33 -14.11
C LYS A 27 -18.10 14.35 -12.69
N ILE A 28 -18.63 15.21 -11.83
CA ILE A 28 -18.26 15.26 -10.41
C ILE A 28 -18.76 13.99 -9.69
N GLN A 29 -20.01 13.57 -9.92
CA GLN A 29 -20.58 12.34 -9.37
C GLN A 29 -19.83 11.08 -9.86
N ASP A 30 -19.53 11.00 -11.15
CA ASP A 30 -18.74 9.90 -11.74
C ASP A 30 -17.32 9.86 -11.16
N TYR A 31 -16.67 11.01 -11.01
CA TYR A 31 -15.36 11.10 -10.36
C TYR A 31 -15.42 10.60 -8.92
N ARG A 32 -16.46 10.97 -8.15
CA ARG A 32 -16.66 10.53 -6.77
C ARG A 32 -16.87 9.02 -6.67
N LYS A 33 -17.73 8.45 -7.51
CA LYS A 33 -17.96 6.99 -7.60
C LYS A 33 -16.67 6.25 -7.95
N ASN A 34 -15.95 6.73 -8.96
CA ASN A 34 -14.67 6.16 -9.37
C ASN A 34 -13.61 6.24 -8.26
N LYS A 35 -13.55 7.34 -7.50
CA LYS A 35 -12.60 7.50 -6.39
C LYS A 35 -12.91 6.57 -5.22
N SER A 36 -14.19 6.42 -4.87
CA SER A 36 -14.66 5.46 -3.85
C SER A 36 -14.30 4.02 -4.23
N HIS A 37 -14.49 3.64 -5.49
CA HIS A 37 -14.12 2.31 -5.99
C HIS A 37 -12.60 2.11 -6.08
N GLN A 38 -11.87 3.13 -6.55
CA GLN A 38 -10.41 3.12 -6.62
C GLN A 38 -9.79 2.91 -5.23
N MET A 39 -10.38 3.49 -4.19
CA MET A 39 -9.87 3.34 -2.83
C MET A 39 -10.06 1.92 -2.29
N SER A 40 -11.25 1.33 -2.49
CA SER A 40 -11.53 -0.06 -2.11
C SER A 40 -10.60 -1.03 -2.83
N THR A 41 -10.44 -0.85 -4.14
CA THR A 41 -9.54 -1.68 -4.95
C THR A 41 -8.08 -1.49 -4.58
N SER A 42 -7.63 -0.26 -4.28
CA SER A 42 -6.26 0.00 -3.80
C SER A 42 -5.98 -0.66 -2.46
N GLY A 43 -6.89 -0.53 -1.49
CA GLY A 43 -6.78 -1.18 -0.18
C GLY A 43 -6.77 -2.70 -0.30
N SER A 44 -7.67 -3.26 -1.11
CA SER A 44 -7.72 -4.72 -1.35
C SER A 44 -6.46 -5.23 -2.05
N ARG A 45 -5.94 -4.52 -3.06
CA ARG A 45 -4.69 -4.89 -3.74
C ARG A 45 -3.50 -4.88 -2.80
N ALA A 46 -3.40 -3.90 -1.89
CA ALA A 46 -2.33 -3.85 -0.90
C ALA A 46 -2.36 -5.08 0.02
N ILE A 47 -3.54 -5.48 0.50
CA ILE A 47 -3.67 -6.67 1.35
C ILE A 47 -3.37 -7.94 0.55
N TRP A 48 -3.86 -8.06 -0.69
CA TRP A 48 -3.55 -9.19 -1.57
C TRP A 48 -2.06 -9.34 -1.87
N PHE A 49 -1.39 -8.22 -2.16
CA PHE A 49 0.06 -8.22 -2.37
C PHE A 49 0.79 -8.77 -1.14
N ASP A 50 0.42 -8.31 0.06
CA ASP A 50 1.03 -8.77 1.31
C ASP A 50 0.70 -10.25 1.63
N ILE A 51 -0.49 -10.73 1.26
CA ILE A 51 -0.82 -12.17 1.32
C ILE A 51 0.10 -12.98 0.40
N VAL A 52 0.22 -12.60 -0.87
CA VAL A 52 1.08 -13.31 -1.83
C VAL A 52 2.53 -13.29 -1.36
N PHE A 53 3.02 -12.14 -0.88
CA PHE A 53 4.38 -12.00 -0.40
C PHE A 53 4.66 -12.89 0.82
N LYS A 54 3.77 -12.91 1.82
CA LYS A 54 3.90 -13.82 2.96
C LYS A 54 3.79 -15.30 2.57
N ALA A 55 2.95 -15.64 1.59
CA ALA A 55 2.86 -17.00 1.07
C ALA A 55 4.18 -17.46 0.43
N LEU A 56 4.85 -16.57 -0.32
CA LEU A 56 6.18 -16.83 -0.87
C LEU A 56 7.23 -17.04 0.25
N ILE A 57 7.21 -16.20 1.29
CA ILE A 57 8.09 -16.38 2.46
C ILE A 57 7.84 -17.73 3.15
N ALA A 58 6.57 -18.09 3.38
CA ALA A 58 6.21 -19.37 3.98
C ALA A 58 6.70 -20.56 3.14
N ALA A 59 6.52 -20.50 1.82
CA ALA A 59 7.02 -21.52 0.90
C ALA A 59 8.55 -21.63 0.94
N ALA A 60 9.26 -20.49 0.99
CA ALA A 60 10.71 -20.46 1.07
C ALA A 60 11.23 -21.03 2.40
N LEU A 61 10.56 -20.74 3.52
CA LEU A 61 10.88 -21.33 4.83
C LEU A 61 10.58 -22.83 4.87
N LEU A 62 9.48 -23.28 4.27
CA LEU A 62 9.18 -24.72 4.14
C LEU A 62 10.25 -25.45 3.32
N PHE A 63 10.74 -24.84 2.23
CA PHE A 63 11.84 -25.39 1.46
C PHE A 63 13.10 -25.56 2.32
N LEU A 64 13.49 -24.54 3.10
CA LEU A 64 14.62 -24.64 4.02
C LEU A 64 14.41 -25.76 5.05
N LEU A 65 13.23 -25.84 5.65
CA LEU A 65 12.88 -26.84 6.66
C LEU A 65 13.03 -28.26 6.11
N VAL A 66 12.49 -28.54 4.92
CA VAL A 66 12.44 -29.89 4.35
C VAL A 66 13.78 -30.33 3.78
N PHE A 67 14.55 -29.43 3.16
CA PHE A 67 15.68 -29.82 2.31
C PHE A 67 17.06 -29.38 2.83
N GLN A 68 17.14 -28.39 3.72
CA GLN A 68 18.41 -27.72 3.99
C GLN A 68 18.84 -27.76 5.46
N VAL A 69 17.89 -27.88 6.40
CA VAL A 69 18.19 -27.78 7.83
C VAL A 69 18.24 -29.13 8.50
N THR A 70 19.44 -29.55 8.94
CA THR A 70 19.64 -30.82 9.66
C THR A 70 19.71 -30.64 11.17
N GLN A 71 20.16 -29.47 11.65
CA GLN A 71 20.31 -29.25 13.09
C GLN A 71 18.95 -28.97 13.77
N PRO A 72 18.62 -29.63 14.90
CA PRO A 72 17.33 -29.50 15.56
C PRO A 72 16.98 -28.07 16.00
N VAL A 73 17.96 -27.29 16.45
CA VAL A 73 17.74 -25.91 16.93
C VAL A 73 17.22 -25.01 15.80
N TYR A 74 17.85 -25.05 14.63
CA TYR A 74 17.39 -24.25 13.47
C TYR A 74 16.06 -24.74 12.92
N HIS A 75 15.77 -26.04 13.03
CA HIS A 75 14.47 -26.62 12.71
C HIS A 75 13.36 -25.96 13.56
N GLN A 76 13.56 -25.85 14.87
CA GLN A 76 12.61 -25.19 15.77
C GLN A 76 12.42 -23.71 15.42
N ILE A 77 13.50 -22.98 15.13
CA ILE A 77 13.43 -21.57 14.75
C ILE A 77 12.60 -21.41 13.46
N ILE A 78 12.85 -22.21 12.43
CA ILE A 78 12.09 -22.13 11.18
C ILE A 78 10.62 -22.48 11.39
N VAL A 79 10.29 -23.49 12.21
CA VAL A 79 8.90 -23.82 12.56
C VAL A 79 8.20 -22.64 13.24
N VAL A 80 8.89 -21.94 14.15
CA VAL A 80 8.36 -20.73 14.79
C VAL A 80 8.11 -19.63 13.75
N LEU A 81 9.05 -19.41 12.83
CA LEU A 81 8.90 -18.41 11.75
C LEU A 81 7.74 -18.74 10.80
N ILE A 82 7.57 -20.01 10.44
CA ILE A 82 6.42 -20.47 9.65
C ILE A 82 5.13 -20.20 10.41
N SER A 83 5.07 -20.56 11.70
CA SER A 83 3.89 -20.37 12.55
C SER A 83 3.50 -18.89 12.65
N VAL A 84 4.48 -18.01 12.88
CA VAL A 84 4.28 -16.56 12.87
C VAL A 84 3.77 -16.10 11.50
N THR A 85 4.39 -16.54 10.41
CA THR A 85 3.98 -16.16 9.05
C THR A 85 2.54 -16.57 8.74
N VAL A 86 2.14 -17.79 9.12
CA VAL A 86 0.77 -18.31 8.98
C VAL A 86 -0.22 -17.50 9.81
N LEU A 87 0.14 -17.12 11.04
CA LEU A 87 -0.70 -16.26 11.87
C LEU A 87 -0.93 -14.89 11.22
N LEU A 88 0.13 -14.25 10.72
CA LEU A 88 0.01 -12.94 10.05
C LEU A 88 -0.78 -13.03 8.74
N LEU A 89 -0.71 -14.17 8.03
CA LEU A 89 -1.57 -14.48 6.88
C LEU A 89 -3.05 -14.58 7.30
N GLY A 90 -3.34 -15.26 8.39
CA GLY A 90 -4.70 -15.34 8.97
C GLY A 90 -5.28 -13.95 9.27
N LEU A 91 -4.47 -13.05 9.83
CA LEU A 91 -4.86 -11.66 10.08
C LEU A 91 -5.19 -10.92 8.77
N ASN A 92 -4.44 -11.15 7.69
CA ASN A 92 -4.73 -10.55 6.38
C ASN A 92 -6.08 -10.95 5.82
N PHE A 93 -6.47 -12.21 5.96
CA PHE A 93 -7.81 -12.67 5.57
C PHE A 93 -8.91 -11.95 6.38
N SER A 94 -8.67 -11.71 7.68
CA SER A 94 -9.58 -10.93 8.52
C SER A 94 -9.71 -9.48 8.02
N TYR A 95 -8.61 -8.83 7.63
CA TYR A 95 -8.65 -7.48 7.07
C TYR A 95 -9.41 -7.41 5.74
N ILE A 96 -9.18 -8.35 4.82
CA ILE A 96 -9.97 -8.42 3.56
C ILE A 96 -11.45 -8.62 3.85
N LYS A 97 -11.79 -9.52 4.78
CA LYS A 97 -13.19 -9.79 5.14
C LYS A 97 -13.85 -8.52 5.68
N LYS A 98 -13.18 -7.79 6.57
CA LYS A 98 -13.67 -6.52 7.11
C LYS A 98 -13.81 -5.44 6.03
N LEU A 99 -12.89 -5.37 5.06
CA LEU A 99 -13.00 -4.43 3.94
C LEU A 99 -14.20 -4.76 3.05
N LYS A 100 -14.42 -6.03 2.73
CA LYS A 100 -15.59 -6.49 1.95
C LYS A 100 -16.92 -6.29 2.66
N ALA A 101 -16.91 -6.28 4.00
CA ALA A 101 -18.11 -6.04 4.81
C ALA A 101 -18.54 -4.55 4.84
N VAL A 102 -17.70 -3.63 4.36
CA VAL A 102 -18.08 -2.23 4.17
C VAL A 102 -19.15 -2.18 3.07
N LYS A 103 -20.42 -2.07 3.46
CA LYS A 103 -21.57 -2.03 2.55
C LYS A 103 -21.41 -0.88 1.56
N GLU A 104 -21.60 -1.17 0.28
CA GLU A 104 -21.80 -0.12 -0.73
C GLU A 104 -23.30 0.18 -0.82
N THR A 105 -23.70 1.39 -0.41
CA THR A 105 -25.05 1.93 -0.56
C THR A 105 -25.13 2.83 -1.80
N ASP A 106 -26.34 3.21 -2.23
CA ASP A 106 -26.49 4.19 -3.32
C ASP A 106 -26.00 5.60 -2.93
N ALA A 107 -25.88 5.85 -1.63
CA ALA A 107 -25.36 7.10 -1.08
C ALA A 107 -23.82 7.13 -1.11
N ILE A 108 -23.26 7.82 -2.10
CA ILE A 108 -21.80 7.95 -2.29
C ILE A 108 -21.09 8.53 -1.05
N MET A 109 -21.73 9.47 -0.33
CA MET A 109 -21.16 10.06 0.89
C MET A 109 -20.99 9.01 1.99
N GLU A 110 -22.04 8.25 2.28
CA GLU A 110 -22.04 7.19 3.29
C GLU A 110 -20.97 6.14 2.98
N ASN A 111 -20.79 5.79 1.70
CA ASN A 111 -19.72 4.89 1.26
C ASN A 111 -18.32 5.42 1.55
N LEU A 112 -18.08 6.71 1.33
CA LEU A 112 -16.79 7.34 1.57
C LEU A 112 -16.50 7.44 3.08
N GLU A 113 -17.50 7.75 3.90
CA GLU A 113 -17.38 7.82 5.36
C GLU A 113 -17.14 6.43 5.97
N ASN A 114 -17.89 5.42 5.55
CA ASN A 114 -17.70 4.04 5.99
C ASN A 114 -16.29 3.51 5.61
N LYS A 115 -15.82 3.85 4.41
CA LYS A 115 -14.44 3.54 3.99
C LYS A 115 -13.42 4.30 4.85
N LEU A 116 -13.63 5.58 5.13
CA LEU A 116 -12.74 6.36 6.00
C LEU A 116 -12.64 5.76 7.39
N HIS A 117 -13.77 5.31 7.94
CA HIS A 117 -13.82 4.62 9.23
C HIS A 117 -13.01 3.33 9.21
N TYR A 118 -13.19 2.48 8.19
CA TYR A 118 -12.38 1.27 8.01
C TYR A 118 -10.88 1.57 7.94
N PHE A 119 -10.49 2.59 7.17
CA PHE A 119 -9.08 2.96 7.02
C PHE A 119 -8.48 3.43 8.36
N LYS A 120 -9.18 4.28 9.10
CA LYS A 120 -8.72 4.80 10.39
C LYS A 120 -8.61 3.73 11.48
N THR A 121 -9.50 2.74 11.48
CA THR A 121 -9.58 1.73 12.54
C THR A 121 -8.82 0.46 12.20
N THR A 122 -9.16 -0.16 11.07
CA THR A 122 -8.74 -1.52 10.72
C THR A 122 -7.51 -1.52 9.84
N PHE A 123 -7.46 -0.66 8.82
CA PHE A 123 -6.32 -0.60 7.90
C PHE A 123 -5.04 -0.12 8.58
N ARG A 124 -5.16 0.70 9.63
CA ARG A 124 -4.04 1.08 10.50
C ARG A 124 -3.33 -0.13 11.10
N ASN A 125 -4.09 -1.11 11.59
CA ASN A 125 -3.53 -2.33 12.16
C ASN A 125 -2.94 -3.24 11.08
N PHE A 126 -3.56 -3.26 9.89
CA PHE A 126 -3.00 -3.93 8.72
C PHE A 126 -1.61 -3.42 8.37
N ILE A 127 -1.33 -2.11 8.46
CA ILE A 127 0.01 -1.55 8.18
C ILE A 127 1.07 -2.16 9.11
N ILE A 128 0.76 -2.28 10.40
CA ILE A 128 1.69 -2.89 11.36
C ILE A 128 1.94 -4.36 10.96
N ASN A 129 0.88 -5.11 10.68
CA ASN A 129 0.96 -6.51 10.25
C ASN A 129 1.75 -6.70 8.93
N SER A 130 1.53 -5.81 7.97
CA SER A 130 2.20 -5.82 6.66
C SER A 130 3.67 -5.40 6.79
N SER A 131 4.01 -4.52 7.73
CA SER A 131 5.40 -4.08 7.96
C SER A 131 6.28 -5.19 8.54
N LEU A 132 5.71 -6.18 9.22
CA LEU A 132 6.42 -7.37 9.72
C LEU A 132 6.87 -8.32 8.59
N SER A 133 6.33 -8.20 7.37
CA SER A 133 6.78 -9.02 6.23
C SER A 133 8.23 -8.79 5.85
N ASN A 134 8.71 -7.55 5.96
CA ASN A 134 10.07 -7.20 5.55
C ASN A 134 11.14 -7.83 6.46
N PRO A 135 11.04 -7.74 7.80
CA PRO A 135 11.93 -8.49 8.68
C PRO A 135 11.91 -9.99 8.42
N LEU A 136 10.74 -10.59 8.20
CA LEU A 136 10.64 -12.03 7.88
C LEU A 136 11.35 -12.36 6.56
N PHE A 137 11.20 -11.51 5.54
CA PHE A 137 11.90 -11.65 4.27
C PHE A 137 13.42 -11.57 4.45
N VAL A 138 13.91 -10.55 5.17
CA VAL A 138 15.34 -10.37 5.43
C VAL A 138 15.91 -11.57 6.19
N LEU A 139 15.24 -12.01 7.26
CA LEU A 139 15.66 -13.16 8.05
C LEU A 139 15.72 -14.44 7.19
N THR A 140 14.69 -14.68 6.38
CA THR A 140 14.64 -15.80 5.42
C THR A 140 15.81 -15.72 4.43
N GLY A 141 16.10 -14.53 3.91
CA GLY A 141 17.25 -14.29 3.04
C GLY A 141 18.58 -14.60 3.70
N PHE A 142 18.76 -14.26 4.98
CA PHE A 142 19.96 -14.63 5.75
C PHE A 142 20.09 -16.15 5.89
N PHE A 143 19.01 -16.88 6.19
CA PHE A 143 19.05 -18.35 6.22
C PHE A 143 19.52 -18.93 4.89
N PHE A 144 18.96 -18.47 3.77
CA PHE A 144 19.39 -18.91 2.44
C PHE A 144 20.85 -18.53 2.14
N TYR A 145 21.26 -17.31 2.46
CA TYR A 145 22.63 -16.84 2.25
C TYR A 145 23.62 -17.71 3.01
N TYR A 146 23.37 -17.97 4.30
CA TYR A 146 24.27 -18.79 5.10
C TYR A 146 24.32 -20.24 4.59
N GLN A 147 23.16 -20.81 4.28
CA GLN A 147 23.09 -22.16 3.74
C GLN A 147 23.81 -22.30 2.40
N PHE A 148 23.63 -21.38 1.45
CA PHE A 148 24.25 -21.49 0.13
C PHE A 148 25.73 -21.14 0.14
N LYS A 149 26.16 -20.15 0.92
CA LYS A 149 27.55 -19.69 0.93
C LYS A 149 28.45 -20.52 1.84
N TYR A 150 27.94 -20.96 2.99
CA TYR A 150 28.74 -21.64 4.01
C TYR A 150 28.32 -23.09 4.26
N HIS A 151 27.28 -23.58 3.57
CA HIS A 151 26.71 -24.93 3.75
C HIS A 151 26.23 -25.22 5.19
N GLU A 152 26.08 -24.17 5.98
CA GLU A 152 25.69 -24.23 7.37
C GLU A 152 24.97 -22.93 7.74
N ILE A 153 23.86 -23.06 8.47
CA ILE A 153 23.17 -21.91 9.05
C ILE A 153 23.96 -21.47 10.28
N ARG A 154 24.38 -20.21 10.29
CA ARG A 154 25.03 -19.58 11.45
C ARG A 154 24.20 -18.39 11.88
N MET A 155 23.47 -18.56 12.98
CA MET A 155 22.83 -17.44 13.67
C MET A 155 23.35 -17.42 15.09
N GLU A 156 24.20 -16.45 15.36
CA GLU A 156 24.71 -16.23 16.71
C GLU A 156 23.74 -15.36 17.52
N LEU A 157 23.94 -15.31 18.83
CA LEU A 157 23.16 -14.45 19.72
C LEU A 157 23.25 -12.97 19.30
N PRO A 158 22.28 -12.12 19.66
CA PRO A 158 22.28 -10.69 19.30
C PRO A 158 23.56 -9.92 19.66
N TRP A 159 24.23 -10.34 20.72
CA TRP A 159 25.47 -9.73 21.18
C TRP A 159 26.68 -10.07 20.29
N ASN A 160 26.62 -11.18 19.55
CA ASN A 160 27.70 -11.66 18.70
C ASN A 160 27.49 -11.31 17.23
N ASP A 161 26.24 -11.19 16.77
CA ASP A 161 25.91 -10.71 15.42
C ASP A 161 24.95 -9.51 15.47
N PRO A 162 25.37 -8.35 16.02
CA PRO A 162 24.50 -7.17 16.12
C PRO A 162 24.09 -6.62 14.74
N ILE A 163 24.84 -6.95 13.69
CA ILE A 163 24.59 -6.50 12.32
C ILE A 163 23.28 -7.10 11.81
N LEU A 164 23.08 -8.42 11.95
CA LEU A 164 21.84 -9.10 11.57
C LEU A 164 20.61 -8.43 12.19
N TYR A 165 20.63 -8.20 13.51
CA TYR A 165 19.49 -7.62 14.23
C TYR A 165 19.26 -6.15 13.86
N LEU A 166 20.32 -5.39 13.55
CA LEU A 166 20.20 -4.05 13.00
C LEU A 166 19.50 -4.07 11.62
N PHE A 167 19.85 -5.01 10.74
CA PHE A 167 19.17 -5.18 9.46
C PHE A 167 17.68 -5.51 9.62
N LEU A 168 17.30 -6.36 10.58
CA LEU A 168 15.90 -6.65 10.87
C LEU A 168 15.14 -5.42 11.36
N LEU A 169 15.74 -4.65 12.28
CA LEU A 169 15.15 -3.43 12.80
C LEU A 169 14.96 -2.38 11.69
N LEU A 170 15.99 -2.16 10.87
CA LEU A 170 15.92 -1.24 9.74
C LEU A 170 14.88 -1.69 8.70
N ALA A 171 14.81 -2.99 8.40
CA ALA A 171 13.82 -3.55 7.49
C ALA A 171 12.39 -3.28 7.97
N PHE A 172 12.14 -3.38 9.28
CA PHE A 172 10.86 -3.01 9.87
C PHE A 172 10.59 -1.50 9.78
N ILE A 173 11.51 -0.67 10.26
CA ILE A 173 11.32 0.79 10.35
C ILE A 173 11.11 1.40 8.97
N ILE A 174 11.90 1.00 7.97
CA ILE A 174 11.77 1.50 6.60
C ILE A 174 10.42 1.07 6.01
N SER A 175 10.03 -0.20 6.17
CA SER A 175 8.74 -0.70 5.68
C SER A 175 7.57 0.03 6.35
N PHE A 176 7.60 0.11 7.68
CA PHE A 176 6.57 0.77 8.46
C PHE A 176 6.46 2.25 8.11
N GLY A 177 7.58 2.97 8.03
CA GLY A 177 7.60 4.38 7.63
C GLY A 177 6.99 4.60 6.24
N ALA A 178 7.36 3.78 5.26
CA ALA A 178 6.82 3.88 3.90
C ALA A 178 5.32 3.58 3.85
N GLN A 179 4.87 2.50 4.49
CA GLN A 179 3.46 2.13 4.53
C GLN A 179 2.62 3.15 5.31
N TRP A 180 3.16 3.69 6.40
CA TRP A 180 2.51 4.72 7.21
C TRP A 180 2.35 6.04 6.45
N ALA A 181 3.38 6.47 5.72
CA ALA A 181 3.31 7.65 4.86
C ALA A 181 2.24 7.48 3.76
N ASN A 182 2.22 6.32 3.10
CA ASN A 182 1.21 5.98 2.09
C ASN A 182 -0.20 5.98 2.68
N TYR A 183 -0.38 5.42 3.88
CA TYR A 183 -1.64 5.45 4.60
C TYR A 183 -2.11 6.86 4.96
N ARG A 184 -1.22 7.69 5.51
CA ARG A 184 -1.56 9.10 5.82
C ARG A 184 -1.98 9.85 4.56
N SER A 185 -1.28 9.64 3.44
CA SER A 185 -1.67 10.22 2.15
C SER A 185 -3.05 9.75 1.71
N GLN A 186 -3.33 8.46 1.83
CA GLN A 186 -4.62 7.86 1.47
C GLN A 186 -5.77 8.39 2.33
N VAL A 187 -5.60 8.46 3.66
CA VAL A 187 -6.59 9.03 4.58
C VAL A 187 -6.81 10.51 4.28
N LYS A 188 -5.73 11.28 4.08
CA LYS A 188 -5.82 12.69 3.73
C LYS A 188 -6.58 12.89 2.42
N GLU A 189 -6.25 12.14 1.37
CA GLU A 189 -6.98 12.19 0.10
C GLU A 189 -8.47 11.87 0.26
N LEU A 190 -8.82 10.92 1.13
CA LEU A 190 -10.20 10.53 1.38
C LEU A 190 -10.96 11.62 2.15
N THR A 191 -10.35 12.19 3.20
CA THR A 191 -10.91 13.32 3.95
C THR A 191 -11.10 14.54 3.04
N GLU A 192 -10.09 14.91 2.26
CA GLU A 192 -10.22 16.01 1.29
C GLU A 192 -11.29 15.72 0.24
N THR A 193 -11.47 14.47 -0.19
CA THR A 193 -12.54 14.12 -1.15
C THR A 193 -13.93 14.28 -0.54
N ILE A 194 -14.09 13.99 0.76
CA ILE A 194 -15.32 14.22 1.52
C ILE A 194 -15.55 15.73 1.77
N GLU A 195 -14.50 16.51 2.03
CA GLU A 195 -14.62 17.97 2.17
C GLU A 195 -14.96 18.64 0.82
N ASP A 196 -14.33 18.20 -0.27
CA ASP A 196 -14.62 18.67 -1.63
C ASP A 196 -16.06 18.31 -2.08
N LEU A 197 -16.73 17.37 -1.41
CA LEU A 197 -18.16 17.09 -1.62
C LEU A 197 -19.05 18.25 -1.18
N TYR A 198 -18.60 19.08 -0.24
CA TYR A 198 -19.34 20.25 0.26
C TYR A 198 -19.07 21.53 -0.54
N ASN A 199 -18.08 21.55 -1.46
CA ASN A 199 -17.67 22.77 -2.16
C ASN A 199 -17.25 22.54 -3.64
N GLU A 200 -18.19 22.74 -4.58
CA GLU A 200 -18.05 22.34 -5.99
C GLU A 200 -16.99 23.10 -6.80
N SER A 201 -16.70 24.37 -6.47
CA SER A 201 -15.73 25.20 -7.21
C SER A 201 -14.26 24.85 -6.89
N LEU A 202 -13.99 24.35 -5.69
CA LEU A 202 -12.65 23.89 -5.25
C LEU A 202 -12.29 22.52 -5.82
N ALA A 203 -13.30 21.68 -6.09
CA ALA A 203 -13.11 20.32 -6.59
C ALA A 203 -12.45 20.28 -7.98
N SER A 204 -12.77 21.20 -8.89
CA SER A 204 -12.25 21.19 -10.26
C SER A 204 -10.74 21.49 -10.35
N MET A 205 -10.25 22.45 -9.57
CA MET A 205 -8.83 22.82 -9.51
C MET A 205 -7.98 21.70 -8.90
N LYS A 206 -8.43 21.10 -7.78
CA LYS A 206 -7.70 20.02 -7.10
C LYS A 206 -7.59 18.74 -7.94
N ILE A 207 -8.54 18.45 -8.82
CA ILE A 207 -8.50 17.28 -9.71
C ILE A 207 -7.34 17.36 -10.70
N ALA A 208 -7.06 18.55 -11.26
CA ALA A 208 -5.99 18.75 -12.23
C ALA A 208 -4.60 18.56 -11.58
N GLU A 209 -4.38 19.17 -10.42
CA GLU A 209 -3.14 19.04 -9.66
C GLU A 209 -2.86 17.59 -9.23
N ARG A 210 -3.89 16.87 -8.78
CA ARG A 210 -3.76 15.46 -8.38
C ARG A 210 -3.35 14.55 -9.54
N ARG A 211 -3.80 14.80 -10.77
CA ARG A 211 -3.39 14.02 -11.95
C ARG A 211 -1.91 14.21 -12.27
N ILE A 212 -1.41 15.45 -12.20
CA ILE A 212 0.00 15.76 -12.46
C ILE A 212 0.91 15.09 -11.42
N LYS A 213 0.54 15.19 -10.13
CA LYS A 213 1.30 14.56 -9.03
C LYS A 213 1.36 13.04 -9.17
N LYS A 214 0.26 12.40 -9.56
CA LYS A 214 0.20 10.94 -9.78
C LYS A 214 1.15 10.51 -10.90
N ARG A 215 1.19 11.23 -12.03
CA ARG A 215 2.09 10.93 -13.15
C ARG A 215 3.56 11.05 -12.73
N ARG A 216 3.91 12.09 -11.98
CA ARG A 216 5.28 12.29 -11.47
C ARG A 216 5.72 11.15 -10.54
N ASN A 217 4.84 10.72 -9.64
CA ASN A 217 5.17 9.65 -8.71
C ASN A 217 5.38 8.30 -9.42
N VAL A 218 4.56 7.99 -10.44
CA VAL A 218 4.77 6.78 -11.25
C VAL A 218 6.14 6.78 -11.90
N ILE A 219 6.55 7.91 -12.51
CA ILE A 219 7.87 8.05 -13.13
C ILE A 219 8.99 7.83 -12.09
N MET A 220 8.90 8.46 -10.92
CA MET A 220 9.89 8.25 -9.85
C MET A 220 9.98 6.79 -9.39
N TYR A 221 8.85 6.12 -9.20
CA TYR A 221 8.85 4.71 -8.78
C TYR A 221 9.45 3.79 -9.85
N THR A 222 9.18 4.05 -11.13
CA THR A 222 9.81 3.30 -12.24
C THR A 222 11.32 3.45 -12.22
N ILE A 223 11.84 4.68 -12.01
CA ILE A 223 13.28 4.94 -11.93
C ILE A 223 13.90 4.21 -10.73
N LEU A 224 13.26 4.26 -9.56
CA LEU A 224 13.73 3.57 -8.35
C LEU A 224 13.80 2.04 -8.53
N ILE A 225 12.80 1.44 -9.18
CA ILE A 225 12.79 0.00 -9.47
C ILE A 225 13.96 -0.36 -10.39
N LEU A 226 14.18 0.40 -11.47
CA LEU A 226 15.28 0.15 -12.40
C LEU A 226 16.64 0.25 -11.72
N LEU A 227 16.84 1.28 -10.88
CA LEU A 227 18.07 1.44 -10.08
C LEU A 227 18.28 0.27 -9.12
N GLY A 228 17.23 -0.14 -8.38
CA GLY A 228 17.31 -1.28 -7.47
C GLY A 228 17.69 -2.57 -8.19
N LEU A 229 17.14 -2.80 -9.39
CA LEU A 229 17.43 -3.98 -10.22
C LEU A 229 18.87 -3.96 -10.73
N LEU A 230 19.39 -2.79 -11.14
CA LEU A 230 20.79 -2.63 -11.55
C LEU A 230 21.78 -2.92 -10.41
N ILE A 231 21.50 -2.40 -9.20
CA ILE A 231 22.33 -2.67 -8.01
C ILE A 231 22.30 -4.17 -7.67
N PHE A 232 21.11 -4.78 -7.72
CA PHE A 232 20.96 -6.21 -7.48
C PHE A 232 21.78 -7.05 -8.47
N LEU A 233 21.70 -6.74 -9.77
CA LEU A 233 22.51 -7.42 -10.80
C LEU A 233 24.01 -7.21 -10.62
N TYR A 234 24.43 -6.03 -10.14
CA TYR A 234 25.83 -5.75 -9.85
C TYR A 234 26.37 -6.59 -8.68
N ILE A 235 25.58 -6.76 -7.61
CA ILE A 235 25.98 -7.56 -6.43
C ILE A 235 26.02 -9.06 -6.75
N LEU A 236 25.19 -9.52 -7.69
CA LEU A 236 25.11 -10.93 -8.09
C LEU A 236 26.25 -11.37 -9.01
N ARG A 237 27.02 -10.41 -9.54
CA ARG A 237 28.19 -10.63 -10.38
C ARG A 237 29.46 -10.75 -9.53
#